data_AF-A0A2K1XV96-F1
#
_entry.id   AF-A0A2K1XV96-F1
#
_cell.length_a   1.000
_cell.length_b   1.000
_cell.length_c   1.000
_cell.angle_alpha   90.00
_cell.angle_beta   90.00
_cell.angle_gamma   90.00
#
_symmetry.space_group_name_H-M   'P 1'
#
loop_
_entity.id
_entity.type
_entity.pdbx_description
1 polymer ?
#
loop_
_entity_poly.entity_id
_entity_poly.type
_entity_poly.pdbx_seq_one_letter_code
_entity_poly.pdbx_strand_id
1 'polypeptide(L)'
;MKESGSLCISSNSQEKYPGKPREFYFFFANSTFHILVDDAYQIWNIDEHEAMQALAITSPHHSKFIYEDWLKPRTAAKLKLLIFWDDQCLQAPPKDEL
;
A
#
# COMPACT_ATOMS: atom_id res chain seq x y z
N MET A 1 9.60 15.01 -18.37
CA MET A 1 9.09 15.32 -17.03
C MET A 1 9.31 14.04 -16.25
N LYS A 2 10.19 14.06 -15.26
CA LYS A 2 10.73 12.85 -14.62
C LYS A 2 9.78 12.36 -13.55
N GLU A 3 9.38 11.08 -13.65
CA GLU A 3 8.58 10.29 -12.72
C GLU A 3 7.32 10.99 -12.15
N SER A 4 6.15 10.51 -12.56
CA SER A 4 4.86 10.97 -12.03
C SER A 4 3.96 9.81 -11.65
N GLY A 5 3.15 10.01 -10.62
CA GLY A 5 2.25 8.99 -10.10
C GLY A 5 0.94 9.56 -9.60
N SER A 6 -0.03 8.68 -9.38
CA SER A 6 -1.31 9.00 -8.77
C SER A 6 -1.49 8.20 -7.48
N LEU A 7 -1.89 8.89 -6.41
CA LEU A 7 -2.31 8.30 -5.14
C LEU A 7 -3.83 8.46 -5.04
N CYS A 8 -4.52 7.32 -4.97
CA CYS A 8 -5.94 7.25 -4.68
C CYS A 8 -6.10 6.87 -3.21
N ILE A 9 -6.85 7.65 -2.42
CA ILE A 9 -7.05 7.38 -1.00
C ILE A 9 -8.52 7.49 -0.59
N SER A 10 -8.91 6.65 0.37
CA SER A 10 -10.17 6.75 1.09
C SER A 10 -9.92 6.74 2.60
N SER A 11 -10.12 7.92 3.19
CA SER A 11 -9.83 8.19 4.60
C SER A 11 -11.00 8.01 5.56
N ASN A 12 -12.11 7.39 5.12
CA ASN A 12 -13.22 7.11 6.03
C ASN A 12 -13.11 5.71 6.63
N SER A 13 -12.41 5.60 7.77
CA SER A 13 -12.26 4.35 8.53
C SER A 13 -13.56 3.81 9.11
N GLN A 14 -14.58 4.67 9.29
CA GLN A 14 -15.88 4.28 9.87
C GLN A 14 -16.86 3.71 8.85
N GLU A 15 -16.62 3.91 7.55
CA GLU A 15 -17.45 3.33 6.50
C GLU A 15 -17.16 1.83 6.33
N LYS A 16 -18.24 1.09 6.05
CA LYS A 16 -18.20 -0.38 5.92
C LYS A 16 -17.37 -0.85 4.70
N TYR A 17 -17.11 0.05 3.77
CA TYR A 17 -16.38 -0.14 2.52
C TYR A 17 -15.40 1.02 2.36
N PRO A 18 -14.26 0.83 1.67
CA PRO A 18 -13.44 1.96 1.23
C PRO A 18 -14.24 2.97 0.40
N GLY A 19 -15.21 2.50 -0.40
CA GLY A 19 -16.01 3.36 -1.26
C GLY A 19 -15.19 3.98 -2.39
N LYS A 20 -15.74 4.98 -3.09
CA LYS A 20 -14.95 5.67 -4.14
C LYS A 20 -13.75 6.37 -3.50
N PRO A 21 -12.52 6.21 -4.05
CA PRO A 21 -11.37 6.98 -3.60
C PRO A 21 -11.74 8.46 -3.69
N ARG A 22 -11.73 9.13 -2.52
CA ARG A 22 -12.25 10.49 -2.39
C ARG A 22 -11.25 11.51 -2.91
N GLU A 23 -9.98 11.17 -2.84
CA GLU A 23 -8.89 12.08 -3.14
C GLU A 23 -7.93 11.40 -4.11
N PHE A 24 -7.73 12.06 -5.25
CA PHE A 24 -6.76 11.70 -6.27
C PHE A 24 -5.65 12.74 -6.22
N TYR A 25 -4.47 12.34 -5.74
CA TYR A 25 -3.29 13.21 -5.71
C TYR A 25 -2.36 12.83 -6.84
N PHE A 26 -2.06 13.79 -7.70
CA PHE A 26 -0.93 13.68 -8.62
C PHE A 26 0.33 14.08 -7.89
N PHE A 27 1.34 13.23 -7.94
CA PHE A 27 2.64 13.50 -7.36
C PHE A 27 3.74 13.34 -8.42
N PHE A 28 4.84 14.03 -8.18
CA PHE A 28 6.00 14.08 -9.08
C PHE A 28 7.26 13.67 -8.32
N ALA A 29 8.37 13.50 -9.04
CA ALA A 29 9.68 13.23 -8.44
C ALA A 29 9.96 14.11 -7.21
N ASN A 30 10.51 13.50 -6.16
CA ASN A 30 10.81 14.11 -4.85
C ASN A 30 9.59 14.59 -4.04
N SER A 31 8.37 14.22 -4.42
CA SER A 31 7.20 14.41 -3.57
C SER A 31 7.17 13.41 -2.42
N THR A 32 6.71 13.85 -1.25
CA THR A 32 6.50 13.00 -0.08
C THR A 32 5.08 13.16 0.41
N PHE A 33 4.45 12.06 0.81
CA PHE A 33 3.11 12.05 1.40
C PHE A 33 3.05 11.06 2.55
N HIS A 34 2.11 11.31 3.47
CA HIS A 34 1.86 10.45 4.62
C HIS A 34 0.47 9.82 4.47
N ILE A 35 0.42 8.50 4.60
CA ILE A 35 -0.82 7.74 4.60
C ILE A 35 -1.19 7.47 6.05
N LEU A 36 -2.41 7.84 6.43
CA LEU A 36 -2.89 7.64 7.80
C LEU A 36 -3.20 6.15 8.05
N VAL A 37 -3.21 5.79 9.33
CA VAL A 37 -3.55 4.42 9.76
C VAL A 37 -4.99 4.11 9.35
N ASP A 38 -5.22 2.91 8.83
CA ASP A 38 -6.51 2.38 8.35
C ASP A 38 -7.13 3.04 7.10
N ASP A 39 -6.40 3.96 6.47
CA ASP A 39 -6.78 4.47 5.15
C ASP A 39 -6.59 3.40 4.09
N ALA A 40 -7.59 3.25 3.23
CA ALA A 40 -7.46 2.42 2.04
C ALA A 40 -6.80 3.27 0.94
N TYR A 41 -5.71 2.79 0.37
CA TYR A 41 -4.95 3.54 -0.63
C TYR A 41 -4.47 2.67 -1.79
N GLN A 42 -4.26 3.31 -2.93
CA GLN A 42 -3.63 2.74 -4.11
C GLN A 42 -2.66 3.75 -4.70
N ILE A 43 -1.44 3.30 -4.98
CA ILE A 43 -0.44 4.09 -5.71
C ILE A 43 -0.34 3.51 -7.11
N TRP A 44 -0.39 4.39 -8.11
CA TRP A 44 -0.38 4.04 -9.52
C TRP A 44 0.67 4.85 -10.27
N ASN A 45 1.51 4.16 -11.06
CA ASN A 45 2.41 4.84 -12.01
C ASN A 45 1.58 5.28 -13.22
N ILE A 46 1.46 6.59 -13.45
CA ILE A 46 0.74 7.15 -14.60
C ILE A 46 1.64 7.38 -15.81
N ASP A 47 2.96 7.22 -15.66
CA ASP A 47 3.91 7.32 -16.74
C ASP A 47 4.04 5.96 -17.45
N GLU A 48 3.74 5.93 -18.75
CA GLU A 48 3.83 4.73 -19.57
C GLU A 48 5.26 4.46 -20.07
N HIS A 49 6.15 5.45 -19.96
CA HIS A 49 7.50 5.43 -20.54
C HIS A 49 8.60 5.30 -19.47
N GLU A 50 8.37 5.84 -18.28
CA GLU A 50 9.33 5.81 -17.17
C GLU A 50 8.83 4.94 -16.01
N ALA A 51 9.73 4.15 -15.44
CA ALA A 51 9.45 3.41 -14.21
C ALA A 51 9.44 4.38 -13.01
N MET A 52 8.48 4.22 -12.11
CA MET A 52 8.41 4.98 -10.87
C MET A 52 9.26 4.33 -9.77
N GLN A 53 10.16 5.10 -9.15
CA GLN A 53 10.91 4.68 -7.97
C GLN A 53 10.39 5.39 -6.72
N ALA A 54 10.10 4.62 -5.66
CA ALA A 54 9.61 5.18 -4.40
C ALA A 54 10.29 4.52 -3.19
N LEU A 55 10.54 5.31 -2.14
CA LEU A 55 10.97 4.82 -0.84
C LEU A 55 9.76 4.76 0.10
N ALA A 56 9.40 3.56 0.55
CA ALA A 56 8.34 3.37 1.53
C ALA A 56 8.92 3.14 2.93
N ILE A 57 8.54 4.00 3.88
CA ILE A 57 8.90 3.85 5.29
C ILE A 57 7.65 3.46 6.07
N THR A 58 7.74 2.35 6.80
CA THR A 58 6.61 1.76 7.49
C THR A 58 7.07 1.30 8.88
N SER A 59 6.27 1.49 9.94
CA SER A 59 6.39 0.80 11.22
C SER A 59 6.61 -0.74 11.08
N PRO A 60 7.17 -1.43 12.08
CA PRO A 60 7.58 -2.83 11.93
C PRO A 60 6.44 -3.87 11.94
N HIS A 61 5.30 -3.57 12.58
CA HIS A 61 4.17 -4.51 12.69
C HIS A 61 3.02 -4.09 11.79
N HIS A 62 3.00 -4.61 10.56
CA HIS A 62 1.96 -4.28 9.60
C HIS A 62 1.19 -5.49 9.11
N SER A 63 0.00 -5.66 9.69
CA SER A 63 -1.06 -6.40 9.02
C SER A 63 -1.53 -5.59 7.82
N LYS A 64 -1.31 -6.09 6.60
CA LYS A 64 -1.87 -5.45 5.40
C LYS A 64 -3.19 -6.11 5.04
N PHE A 65 -4.21 -5.29 4.82
CA PHE A 65 -5.49 -5.75 4.28
C PHE A 65 -5.57 -5.39 2.80
N ILE A 66 -5.70 -6.41 1.95
CA ILE A 66 -5.76 -6.24 0.50
C ILE A 66 -7.23 -6.31 0.06
N TYR A 67 -7.63 -5.30 -0.70
CA TYR A 67 -8.92 -5.19 -1.33
C TYR A 67 -8.81 -5.61 -2.80
N GLU A 68 -9.79 -6.36 -3.30
CA GLU A 68 -9.88 -6.66 -4.75
C GLU A 68 -10.44 -5.47 -5.52
N ASP A 69 -11.33 -4.70 -4.88
CA ASP A 69 -11.91 -3.48 -5.42
C ASP A 69 -12.30 -2.54 -4.27
N TRP A 70 -12.56 -1.29 -4.62
CA TRP A 70 -12.94 -0.21 -3.70
C TRP A 70 -14.31 -0.39 -3.03
N LEU A 71 -15.19 -1.20 -3.60
CA LEU A 71 -16.53 -1.49 -3.08
C LEU A 71 -16.56 -2.75 -2.21
N LYS A 72 -15.44 -3.46 -2.07
CA LYS A 72 -15.33 -4.63 -1.21
C LYS A 72 -15.40 -4.20 0.26
N PRO A 73 -16.27 -4.82 1.09
CA PRO A 73 -16.37 -4.44 2.49
C PRO A 73 -15.07 -4.69 3.23
N ARG A 74 -14.75 -3.83 4.21
CA ARG A 74 -13.55 -3.94 5.05
C ARG A 74 -13.43 -5.32 5.70
N THR A 75 -14.57 -5.91 6.09
CA THR A 75 -14.63 -7.25 6.69
C THR A 75 -14.28 -8.39 5.72
N ALA A 76 -14.34 -8.14 4.41
CA ALA A 76 -14.00 -9.11 3.37
C ALA A 76 -12.59 -8.86 2.80
N ALA A 77 -11.87 -7.86 3.31
CA ALA A 77 -10.48 -7.60 2.91
C ALA A 77 -9.60 -8.77 3.34
N LYS A 78 -8.69 -9.17 2.44
CA LYS A 78 -7.81 -10.30 2.69
C LYS A 78 -6.64 -9.84 3.54
N LEU A 79 -6.54 -10.38 4.75
CA LEU A 79 -5.38 -10.18 5.60
C LEU A 79 -4.17 -10.86 4.97
N LYS A 80 -3.10 -10.09 4.78
CA LYS A 80 -1.78 -10.57 4.39
C LYS A 80 -0.80 -10.13 5.47
N LEU A 81 -0.48 -11.07 6.36
CA LEU A 81 0.43 -10.85 7.50
C LEU A 81 1.89 -10.66 7.08
N LEU A 82 2.25 -11.22 5.93
CA LEU A 82 3.60 -11.23 5.39
C LEU A 82 3.51 -10.84 3.93
N ILE A 83 4.24 -9.79 3.55
CA ILE A 83 4.28 -9.33 2.17
C ILE A 83 5.20 -10.30 1.43
N PHE A 84 5.07 -10.38 0.10
CA PHE A 84 5.87 -11.30 -0.73
C PHE A 84 7.40 -11.18 -0.48
N TRP A 85 7.88 -10.03 0.00
CA TRP A 85 9.29 -9.81 0.34
C TRP A 85 9.73 -10.42 1.68
N ASP A 86 8.78 -10.85 2.53
CA ASP A 86 9.03 -11.47 3.83
C ASP A 86 9.06 -13.00 3.74
N ASP A 87 8.53 -13.56 2.64
CA ASP A 87 8.33 -15.01 2.47
C ASP A 87 9.65 -15.80 2.58
N GLN A 88 10.76 -15.25 2.09
CA GLN A 88 12.07 -15.90 2.18
C GLN A 88 12.64 -15.91 3.60
N CYS A 89 12.34 -14.88 4.41
CA CYS A 89 12.78 -14.84 5.81
C CYS A 89 12.08 -15.89 6.68
N LEU A 90 10.87 -16.31 6.31
CA LEU A 90 10.10 -17.34 7.02
C LEU A 90 10.52 -18.76 6.66
N GLN A 91 10.96 -18.97 5.42
CA GLN A 91 11.45 -20.27 4.95
C GLN A 91 12.92 -20.51 5.30
N ALA A 92 13.61 -19.50 5.81
CA ALA A 92 14.95 -19.67 6.33
C ALA A 92 14.91 -20.71 7.46
N PRO A 93 15.76 -21.77 7.40
CA PRO A 93 15.91 -22.67 8.53
C PRO A 93 16.27 -21.84 9.78
N PRO A 94 15.84 -22.26 10.98
CA PRO A 94 16.35 -21.67 12.21
C PRO A 94 17.87 -21.63 12.11
N LYS A 95 18.47 -20.45 12.32
CA LYS A 95 19.92 -20.41 12.50
C LYS A 95 20.20 -21.27 13.73
N ASP A 96 20.89 -22.39 13.53
CA ASP A 96 21.49 -23.14 14.63
C ASP A 96 22.45 -22.18 15.33
N GLU A 97 22.02 -21.64 16.48
CA GLU A 97 22.89 -20.91 17.39
C GLU A 97 23.70 -21.97 18.14
N LEU A 98 24.89 -22.28 17.62
CA LEU A 98 25.91 -23.09 18.29
C LEU A 98 26.78 -22.21 19.19
#